data_AF-A0A4S4HF43-F1
#
_entry.id   AF-A0A4S4HF43-F1
#
_cell.length_a   1.000
_cell.length_b   1.000
_cell.length_c   1.000
_cell.angle_alpha   90.00
_cell.angle_beta   90.00
_cell.angle_gamma   90.00
#
_symmetry.space_group_name_H-M   'P 1'
#
loop_
_entity.id
_entity.type
_entity.pdbx_description
1 polymer ?
#
loop_
_entity_poly.entity_id
_entity_poly.type
_entity_poly.pdbx_seq_one_letter_code
_entity_poly.pdbx_strand_id
1 'polypeptide(L)' 'MLKILIIGMIIVLVILVLSVMTINKGYAYKHSVDKPEDNPYTKKSKKNS' A
#
# COMPACT_ATOMS: atom_id res chain seq x y z
N MET A 1 22.50 -0.44 32.76
CA MET A 1 21.76 -1.61 32.23
C MET A 1 20.29 -1.29 31.97
N LEU A 2 19.43 -1.09 32.98
CA LEU A 2 17.98 -0.84 32.77
C LEU A 2 17.67 0.38 31.88
N LYS A 3 18.42 1.47 32.00
CA LYS A 3 18.27 2.66 31.14
C LYS A 3 18.43 2.35 29.64
N ILE A 4 19.37 1.46 29.30
CA ILE A 4 19.64 1.05 27.92
C ILE A 4 18.51 0.17 27.40
N LEU A 5 17.98 -0.73 28.25
CA LEU A 5 16.80 -1.54 27.91
C LEU A 5 15.57 -0.67 27.64
N ILE A 6 15.35 0.36 28.46
CA ILE A 6 14.23 1.29 28.28
C ILE A 6 14.38 2.08 26.97
N ILE A 7 15.58 2.61 26.68
CA ILE A 7 15.84 3.32 25.41
C ILE A 7 15.62 2.38 24.21
N GLY A 8 16.08 1.13 24.29
CA GLY A 8 15.91 0.15 23.23
C GLY A 8 14.44 -0.19 22.98
N MET A 9 13.67 -0.39 24.05
CA MET A 9 12.23 -0.63 23.96
C MET A 9 11.50 0.52 23.26
N ILE A 10 11.84 1.77 23.60
CA ILE A 10 11.24 2.97 22.99
C ILE A 10 11.55 3.01 21.49
N ILE A 11 12.80 2.76 21.08
CA ILE A 11 13.19 2.77 19.67
C ILE A 11 12.40 1.73 18.87
N VAL A 12 12.27 0.51 19.40
CA VAL A 12 11.49 -0.56 18.75
C VAL A 12 10.02 -0.16 18.58
N LEU A 13 9.40 0.43 19.61
CA LEU A 13 8.02 0.90 19.54
C LEU A 13 7.84 2.01 18.50
N VAL A 14 8.77 2.96 18.42
CA VAL A 14 8.73 4.04 17.42
C VAL A 14 8.82 3.47 16.00
N ILE A 15 9.77 2.57 15.75
CA ILE A 15 9.92 1.91 14.44
C ILE A 15 8.67 1.11 14.08
N LEU A 16 8.08 0.40 15.05
CA LEU A 16 6.86 -0.38 14.85
C LEU A 16 5.70 0.51 14.41
N VAL A 17 5.46 1.62 15.12
CA VAL A 17 4.38 2.56 14.79
C VAL A 17 4.60 3.18 13.41
N LEU A 18 5.82 3.64 13.10
CA LEU A 18 6.16 4.19 11.79
C LEU A 18 5.96 3.16 10.66
N SER A 19 6.34 1.91 10.90
CA SER A 19 6.18 0.82 9.94
C SER A 19 4.71 0.57 9.64
N VAL A 20 3.87 0.40 10.68
CA VAL A 20 2.43 0.19 10.52
C VAL A 20 1.77 1.38 9.81
N MET A 21 2.14 2.62 10.14
CA MET A 21 1.63 3.81 9.46
C MET A 21 1.99 3.83 7.97
N THR A 22 3.23 3.50 7.63
CA THR A 22 3.72 3.48 6.24
C THR A 22 3.03 2.40 5.43
N ILE A 23 2.93 1.20 6.02
CA ILE A 23 2.22 0.06 5.45
C ILE A 23 0.75 0.42 5.21
N ASN A 24 0.07 0.95 6.22
CA ASN A 24 -1.34 1.33 6.12
C ASN A 24 -1.58 2.35 4.98
N LYS A 25 -0.67 3.31 4.79
CA LYS A 25 -0.74 4.23 3.63
C LYS A 25 -0.53 3.53 2.30
N GLY A 26 0.40 2.58 2.22
CA GLY A 26 0.64 1.78 1.03
C GLY A 26 -0.55 0.91 0.64
N TYR A 27 -1.20 0.28 1.62
CA TYR A 27 -2.43 -0.50 1.40
C TYR A 27 -3.67 0.37 1.15
N ALA A 28 -3.71 1.58 1.70
CA ALA A 28 -4.76 2.55 1.39
C ALA A 28 -4.68 3.09 -0.04
N TYR A 29 -3.55 2.85 -0.74
CA TYR A 29 -3.46 3.10 -2.17
C TYR A 29 -4.42 2.16 -2.90
N LYS A 30 -5.55 2.70 -3.32
CA LYS A 30 -6.54 1.94 -4.07
C LYS A 30 -5.89 1.44 -5.36
N HIS A 31 -5.83 0.13 -5.54
CA HIS A 31 -5.73 -0.43 -6.87
C HIS A 31 -7.01 -0.02 -7.60
N SER A 32 -6.93 1.05 -8.40
CA SER A 32 -8.01 1.40 -9.31
C SER A 32 -8.23 0.19 -10.20
N VAL A 33 -9.44 -0.36 -10.15
CA VAL A 33 -9.87 -1.34 -11.13
C VAL A 33 -9.87 -0.59 -12.47
N ASP A 34 -9.00 -1.02 -13.39
CA ASP A 34 -8.91 -0.43 -14.72
C ASP A 34 -10.30 -0.43 -15.35
N LYS A 35 -10.66 0.68 -15.97
CA LYS A 35 -12.00 0.79 -16.53
C LYS A 35 -12.16 -0.22 -17.66
N PRO A 36 -13.34 -0.85 -17.82
CA PRO A 36 -13.59 -1.79 -18.92
C PRO A 36 -13.40 -1.18 -20.33
N GLU A 37 -13.51 0.14 -20.44
CA GLU A 37 -13.31 0.93 -21.67
C GLU A 37 -11.83 1.06 -22.10
N ASP A 38 -10.89 0.90 -21.17
CA ASP A 38 -9.46 0.92 -21.43
C ASP A 38 -8.92 -0.47 -21.87
N ASN A 39 -9.80 -1.47 -21.95
CA ASN A 39 -9.44 -2.81 -22.39
C ASN A 39 -9.12 -2.84 -23.90
N PRO A 40 -7.87 -3.17 -24.30
CA PRO A 40 -7.48 -3.21 -25.72
C PRO A 40 -8.23 -4.28 -26.53
N TYR A 41 -8.85 -5.26 -25.86
CA TYR A 41 -9.62 -6.33 -26.51
C TYR A 41 -11.09 -5.94 -26.80
N THR A 42 -11.66 -4.94 -26.14
CA THR A 42 -13.07 -4.52 -26.38
C THR A 42 -13.23 -3.62 -27.61
N LYS A 43 -12.19 -2.84 -27.97
CA LYS A 43 -12.20 -1.99 -29.18
C LYS A 43 -12.32 -2.77 -30.49
N LYS A 44 -11.88 -4.03 -30.55
CA LYS A 44 -11.97 -4.85 -31.78
C LYS A 44 -13.38 -5.34 -32.11
N SER A 45 -14.28 -5.44 -31.13
CA SER A 45 -15.62 -6.00 -31.35
C SER A 45 -16.58 -5.00 -32.02
N LYS A 46 -16.43 -3.69 -31.79
CA LYS A 46 -17.32 -2.66 -32.36
C LYS A 46 -16.98 -2.20 -33.77
N LYS A 47 -15.83 -2.59 -34.34
CA LYS A 47 -15.43 -2.21 -35.71
C LYS A 47 -15.83 -3.23 -36.78
N ASN A 48 -16.31 -4.41 -36.36
CA ASN A 48 -16.70 -5.51 -37.25
C ASN A 48 -18.20 -5.83 -37.20
N SER A 49 -19.05 -4.88 -36.77
CA SER A 49 -20.51 -5.01 -36.84
C SER A 49 -21.15 -3.82 -37.51
#